data_AF-A0A7D9HZL6-F1
#
_entry.id   AF-A0A7D9HZL6-F1
#
_cell.length_a   1.000
_cell.length_b   1.000
_cell.length_c   1.000
_cell.angle_alpha   90.00
_cell.angle_beta   90.00
_cell.angle_gamma   90.00
#
_symmetry.space_group_name_H-M   'P 1'
#
loop_
_entity.id
_entity.type
_entity.pdbx_description
1 polymer ?
#
loop_
_entity_poly.entity_id
_entity_poly.type
_entity_poly.pdbx_seq_one_letter_code
_entity_poly.pdbx_strand_id
1 'polypeptide(L)'
;MARKYLVTCNKPMTLTFPDQNTEAKYRNKTYIGKHISTKMVGEDKREDITCLYKHAEGSAEERAAFQNAHSFGQGSGLRKALLNKDEEDGNDFEIDLTIKPGTMIQNGTDFTCTIHLRNISHQTSIVNVTVVVTTIEYTGRMKALVKRVKLENITVSAGENVEKEIAVSADEYVSKLSDLNFMKIVAIAKILETKKQFIEECKIQLFHAECIAIQFLDPVKAGQPTRVEITFTNKLNVHMTNLTYCVNGKGLTRTICQQSGSLGVGQKEQIIFRIIPFKPGKHRLNVDIDSAEVKDLRSSLEVECQ
;
A
#
# COMPACT_ATOMS: atom_id res chain seq x y z
N MET A 1 22.42 14.51 9.92
CA MET A 1 23.01 13.61 8.90
C MET A 1 22.37 12.22 8.79
N ALA A 2 21.46 11.80 9.70
CA ALA A 2 20.89 10.44 9.71
C ALA A 2 19.64 10.19 8.83
N ARG A 3 19.19 11.14 7.99
CA ARG A 3 17.90 11.03 7.26
C ARG A 3 17.97 10.45 5.84
N LYS A 4 19.15 10.16 5.28
CA LYS A 4 19.30 9.66 3.89
C LYS A 4 19.33 8.13 3.73
N TYR A 5 19.50 7.35 4.80
CA TYR A 5 19.71 5.90 4.71
C TYR A 5 18.44 5.05 4.45
N LEU A 6 17.25 5.65 4.46
CA LEU A 6 15.99 4.91 4.24
C LEU A 6 15.58 4.77 2.77
N VAL A 7 16.26 5.46 1.86
CA VAL A 7 15.80 5.63 0.45
C VAL A 7 16.50 4.65 -0.50
N THR A 8 17.74 4.28 -0.21
CA THR A 8 18.55 3.41 -1.07
C THR A 8 19.07 2.23 -0.23
N CYS A 9 18.32 1.14 -0.22
CA CYS A 9 18.77 -0.09 0.43
C CYS A 9 18.39 -1.29 -0.46
N ASN A 10 19.36 -2.18 -0.67
CA ASN A 10 19.07 -3.47 -1.25
C ASN A 10 18.48 -4.33 -0.13
N LYS A 11 17.27 -4.84 -0.33
CA LYS A 11 16.64 -5.75 0.62
C LYS A 11 16.98 -7.19 0.19
N PRO A 12 17.97 -7.86 0.79
CA PRO A 12 18.15 -9.29 0.59
C PRO A 12 16.96 -9.99 1.24
N MET A 13 16.17 -10.73 0.47
CA MET A 13 15.18 -11.66 1.04
C MET A 13 15.84 -13.03 1.12
N THR A 14 15.94 -13.58 2.33
CA THR A 14 16.48 -14.92 2.57
C THR A 14 15.35 -15.78 3.14
N LEU A 15 15.03 -16.89 2.48
CA LEU A 15 14.12 -17.89 3.02
C LEU A 15 14.95 -19.05 3.56
N THR A 16 14.82 -19.34 4.86
CA THR A 16 15.41 -20.52 5.51
C THR A 16 14.32 -21.56 5.76
N PHE A 17 14.49 -22.76 5.20
CA PHE A 17 13.58 -23.90 5.40
C PHE A 17 14.21 -24.93 6.35
N PRO A 18 13.41 -25.68 7.15
CA PRO A 18 13.94 -26.66 8.11
C PRO A 18 14.75 -27.80 7.49
N ASP A 19 14.44 -28.18 6.24
CA ASP A 19 14.87 -29.49 5.73
C ASP A 19 15.98 -29.46 4.68
N GLN A 20 16.37 -28.31 4.13
CA GLN A 20 17.50 -28.24 3.18
C GLN A 20 18.20 -26.87 3.28
N ASN A 21 19.54 -26.92 3.28
CA ASN A 21 20.47 -25.78 3.32
C ASN A 21 20.47 -24.96 2.01
N THR A 22 19.29 -24.64 1.49
CA THR A 22 19.10 -24.00 0.18
C THR A 22 18.70 -22.54 0.39
N GLU A 23 19.68 -21.64 0.36
CA GLU A 23 19.47 -20.18 0.41
C GLU A 23 19.00 -19.66 -0.95
N ALA A 24 17.72 -19.33 -1.10
CA ALA A 24 17.28 -18.48 -2.20
C ALA A 24 17.71 -17.04 -1.91
N LYS A 25 18.69 -16.51 -2.66
CA LYS A 25 19.15 -15.11 -2.57
C LYS A 25 18.54 -14.30 -3.70
N TYR A 26 17.32 -13.80 -3.49
CA TYR A 26 16.72 -12.82 -4.39
C TYR A 26 17.12 -11.40 -3.98
N ARG A 27 17.49 -10.57 -4.97
CA ARG A 27 17.84 -9.15 -4.77
C ARG A 27 17.05 -8.28 -5.71
N ASN A 28 15.99 -7.69 -5.18
CA ASN A 28 15.31 -6.61 -5.87
C ASN A 28 16.05 -5.29 -5.55
N LYS A 29 16.77 -4.75 -6.54
CA LYS A 29 17.51 -3.48 -6.44
C LYS A 29 16.59 -2.25 -6.48
N THR A 30 15.34 -2.40 -6.94
CA THR A 30 14.41 -1.29 -7.24
C THR A 30 13.27 -1.18 -6.23
N TYR A 31 13.27 -2.01 -5.19
CA TYR A 31 12.14 -2.10 -4.24
C TYR A 31 11.98 -0.87 -3.34
N ILE A 32 13.08 -0.16 -3.02
CA ILE A 32 13.09 0.89 -2.00
C ILE A 32 13.14 2.30 -2.62
N GLY A 33 12.34 3.20 -2.04
CA GLY A 33 12.36 4.63 -2.40
C GLY A 33 11.76 4.95 -3.77
N LYS A 34 10.70 4.26 -4.21
CA LYS A 34 10.10 4.44 -5.55
C LYS A 34 9.43 5.81 -5.76
N HIS A 35 8.68 6.30 -4.79
CA HIS A 35 7.77 7.45 -4.96
C HIS A 35 7.87 8.42 -3.78
N ILE A 36 9.01 9.11 -3.65
CA ILE A 36 9.17 10.15 -2.63
C ILE A 36 8.37 11.36 -3.06
N SER A 37 7.48 11.83 -2.20
CA SER A 37 6.43 12.77 -2.60
C SER A 37 6.26 13.89 -1.59
N THR A 38 5.91 15.06 -2.07
CA THR A 38 5.38 16.17 -1.28
C THR A 38 4.07 16.67 -1.90
N LYS A 39 3.32 17.47 -1.15
CA LYS A 39 2.19 18.23 -1.72
C LYS A 39 2.73 19.43 -2.49
N MET A 40 2.21 19.66 -3.69
CA MET A 40 2.58 20.79 -4.53
C MET A 40 2.23 22.12 -3.87
N VAL A 41 3.03 23.15 -4.13
CA VAL A 41 2.76 24.50 -3.61
C VAL A 41 1.50 25.06 -4.26
N GLY A 42 0.49 25.37 -3.44
CA GLY A 42 -0.77 25.98 -3.88
C GLY A 42 -1.84 25.02 -4.41
N GLU A 43 -1.51 23.75 -4.66
CA GLU A 43 -2.45 22.75 -5.20
C GLU A 43 -2.48 21.48 -4.35
N ASP A 44 -3.60 20.76 -4.34
CA ASP A 44 -3.71 19.42 -3.70
C ASP A 44 -3.27 18.29 -4.63
N LYS A 45 -2.20 18.53 -5.39
CA LYS A 45 -1.58 17.54 -6.27
C LYS A 45 -0.29 17.00 -5.65
N ARG A 46 -0.03 15.73 -5.93
CA ARG A 46 1.22 15.05 -5.59
C ARG A 46 2.35 15.63 -6.44
N GLU A 47 3.42 16.09 -5.81
CA GLU A 47 4.70 16.44 -6.43
C GLU A 47 5.71 15.34 -6.13
N ASP A 48 6.27 14.72 -7.17
CA ASP A 48 7.31 13.69 -7.04
C ASP A 48 8.68 14.35 -6.91
N ILE A 49 9.33 14.11 -5.77
CA ILE A 49 10.66 14.66 -5.45
C ILE A 49 11.72 13.55 -5.35
N THR A 50 11.46 12.37 -5.92
CA THR A 50 12.36 11.21 -5.85
C THR A 50 13.76 11.52 -6.38
N CYS A 51 13.84 12.30 -7.46
CA CYS A 51 15.10 12.74 -8.08
C CYS A 51 15.96 13.64 -7.16
N LEU A 52 15.38 14.27 -6.14
CA LEU A 52 16.13 15.08 -5.17
C LEU A 52 16.88 14.22 -4.14
N TYR A 53 16.52 12.95 -4.02
CA TYR A 53 17.09 12.03 -3.02
C TYR A 53 17.96 10.93 -3.64
N LYS A 54 17.62 10.44 -4.84
CA LYS A 54 18.39 9.41 -5.54
C LYS A 54 18.50 9.70 -7.03
N HIS A 55 19.60 9.25 -7.63
CA HIS A 55 19.77 9.23 -9.08
C HIS A 55 18.86 8.16 -9.71
N ALA A 56 18.67 8.25 -11.03
CA ALA A 56 17.91 7.26 -11.78
C ALA A 56 18.54 5.86 -11.64
N GLU A 57 17.69 4.84 -11.47
CA GLU A 57 18.14 3.46 -11.30
C GLU A 57 18.87 2.99 -12.57
N GLY A 58 20.05 2.38 -12.41
CA GLY A 58 20.92 1.94 -13.50
C GLY A 58 21.89 3.00 -14.04
N SER A 59 21.82 4.24 -13.54
CA SER A 59 22.73 5.32 -13.94
C SER A 59 24.14 5.14 -13.36
N ALA A 60 25.14 5.74 -14.00
CA ALA A 60 26.53 5.70 -13.50
C ALA A 60 26.64 6.46 -12.16
N GLU A 61 25.87 7.54 -12.03
CA GLU A 61 25.77 8.39 -10.86
C GLU A 61 25.18 7.63 -9.66
N GLU A 62 24.15 6.80 -9.89
CA GLU A 62 23.59 5.91 -8.87
C GLU A 62 24.64 4.94 -8.32
N ARG A 63 25.40 4.29 -9.22
CA ARG A 63 26.48 3.37 -8.82
C ARG A 63 27.59 4.09 -8.04
N ALA A 64 28.01 5.27 -8.50
CA ALA A 64 29.03 6.07 -7.83
C ALA A 64 28.56 6.53 -6.44
N ALA A 65 27.32 7.01 -6.33
CA ALA A 65 26.72 7.40 -5.06
C ALA A 65 26.61 6.21 -4.08
N PHE A 66 26.23 5.02 -4.58
CA PHE A 66 26.15 3.81 -3.78
C PHE A 66 27.53 3.36 -3.27
N GLN A 67 28.53 3.32 -4.14
CA GLN A 67 29.91 2.96 -3.79
C GLN A 67 30.49 3.93 -2.76
N ASN A 68 30.24 5.23 -2.95
CA ASN A 68 30.66 6.25 -2.00
C ASN A 68 29.96 6.09 -0.65
N ALA A 69 28.65 5.86 -0.61
CA ALA A 69 27.94 5.60 0.65
C ALA A 69 28.43 4.32 1.35
N HIS A 70 28.75 3.28 0.57
CA HIS A 70 29.28 2.01 1.09
C HIS A 70 30.67 2.17 1.73
N SER A 71 31.53 3.05 1.19
CA SER A 71 32.87 3.28 1.75
C SER A 71 32.84 3.88 3.16
N PHE A 72 31.77 4.61 3.50
CA PHE A 72 31.55 5.20 4.82
C PHE A 72 30.76 4.30 5.79
N GLY A 73 30.24 3.15 5.35
CA GLY A 73 29.38 2.27 6.16
C GLY A 73 30.18 1.28 7.02
N GLN A 74 29.94 1.26 8.34
CA GLN A 74 30.46 0.20 9.22
C GLN A 74 29.75 -1.14 8.95
N GLY A 75 30.52 -2.23 8.76
CA GLY A 75 30.02 -3.57 8.42
C GLY A 75 30.48 -4.13 7.05
N SER A 76 31.63 -3.67 6.54
CA SER A 76 32.14 -3.94 5.18
C SER A 76 32.41 -5.41 4.86
N GLY A 77 32.61 -6.29 5.86
CA GLY A 77 32.92 -7.72 5.61
C GLY A 77 31.76 -8.50 5.00
N LEU A 78 30.55 -8.37 5.58
CA LEU A 78 29.36 -9.14 5.15
C LEU A 78 28.72 -8.57 3.87
N ARG A 79 28.83 -7.25 3.67
CA ARG A 79 28.26 -6.54 2.50
C ARG A 79 29.14 -6.63 1.24
N LYS A 80 30.46 -6.84 1.38
CA LYS A 80 31.36 -7.05 0.23
C LYS A 80 31.08 -8.38 -0.49
N ALA A 81 30.69 -9.42 0.26
CA ALA A 81 30.19 -10.67 -0.32
C ALA A 81 28.84 -10.48 -1.06
N LEU A 82 28.11 -9.41 -0.76
CA LEU A 82 26.92 -9.07 -1.52
C LEU A 82 27.31 -8.42 -2.85
N LEU A 83 28.28 -7.51 -2.88
CA LEU A 83 28.68 -6.81 -4.12
C LEU A 83 29.29 -7.72 -5.20
N ASN A 84 29.91 -8.84 -4.82
CA ASN A 84 30.80 -9.63 -5.70
C ASN A 84 30.24 -10.99 -6.17
N LYS A 85 28.92 -11.22 -6.12
CA LYS A 85 28.34 -12.37 -6.82
C LYS A 85 27.72 -11.88 -8.11
N ASP A 86 28.37 -12.27 -9.19
CA ASP A 86 28.21 -11.82 -10.56
C ASP A 86 26.75 -11.82 -11.04
N GLU A 87 26.47 -10.85 -11.90
CA GLU A 87 25.20 -10.65 -12.60
C GLU A 87 24.94 -11.72 -13.68
N GLU A 88 25.74 -12.79 -13.74
CA GLU A 88 25.72 -13.77 -14.84
C GLU A 88 24.82 -15.00 -14.59
N ASP A 89 24.44 -15.35 -13.36
CA ASP A 89 23.75 -16.63 -13.08
C ASP A 89 22.21 -16.54 -12.90
N GLY A 90 21.60 -15.40 -13.18
CA GLY A 90 20.27 -15.07 -12.62
C GLY A 90 19.12 -14.72 -13.56
N ASN A 91 19.33 -14.59 -14.87
CA ASN A 91 18.31 -13.98 -15.78
C ASN A 91 17.48 -14.99 -16.59
N ASP A 92 17.40 -16.26 -16.18
CA ASP A 92 16.64 -17.27 -16.94
C ASP A 92 15.12 -17.07 -16.86
N PHE A 93 14.65 -16.38 -15.82
CA PHE A 93 13.23 -16.29 -15.50
C PHE A 93 12.91 -15.00 -14.75
N GLU A 94 11.76 -14.40 -15.05
CA GLU A 94 11.25 -13.18 -14.44
C GLU A 94 9.82 -13.42 -13.93
N ILE A 95 9.54 -12.85 -12.75
CA ILE A 95 8.22 -12.89 -12.13
C ILE A 95 7.77 -11.46 -11.82
N ASP A 96 6.54 -11.13 -12.19
CA ASP A 96 5.92 -9.84 -11.85
C ASP A 96 4.51 -10.05 -11.27
N LEU A 97 4.05 -9.07 -10.50
CA LEU A 97 2.75 -9.06 -9.84
C LEU A 97 1.99 -7.79 -10.19
N THR A 98 0.85 -7.99 -10.83
CA THR A 98 -0.10 -6.91 -11.13
C THR A 98 -1.42 -7.15 -10.42
N ILE A 99 -2.12 -6.07 -10.08
CA ILE A 99 -3.38 -6.15 -9.34
C ILE A 99 -4.44 -5.41 -10.12
N LYS A 100 -5.58 -6.07 -10.36
CA LYS A 100 -6.75 -5.53 -11.07
C LYS A 100 -7.86 -5.24 -10.04
N PRO A 101 -8.56 -4.09 -10.14
CA PRO A 101 -8.59 -3.14 -11.25
C PRO A 101 -7.44 -2.10 -11.28
N GLY A 102 -6.49 -2.11 -10.33
CA GLY A 102 -5.33 -1.21 -10.35
C GLY A 102 -5.06 -0.55 -9.01
N THR A 103 -4.54 0.68 -9.05
CA THR A 103 -3.98 1.43 -7.91
C THR A 103 -4.98 1.88 -6.84
N MET A 104 -6.29 1.77 -7.08
CA MET A 104 -7.33 2.20 -6.15
C MET A 104 -8.37 1.10 -5.92
N ILE A 105 -7.99 0.08 -5.15
CA ILE A 105 -8.88 -1.00 -4.77
C ILE A 105 -9.73 -0.54 -3.59
N GLN A 106 -11.05 -0.64 -3.73
CA GLN A 106 -11.97 -0.28 -2.66
C GLN A 106 -12.04 -1.40 -1.61
N ASN A 107 -11.98 -1.02 -0.34
CA ASN A 107 -12.24 -1.93 0.77
C ASN A 107 -13.67 -2.47 0.64
N GLY A 108 -13.83 -3.79 0.78
CA GLY A 108 -15.11 -4.47 0.60
C GLY A 108 -15.40 -4.91 -0.83
N THR A 109 -14.47 -4.68 -1.78
CA THR A 109 -14.59 -5.18 -3.15
C THR A 109 -13.63 -6.33 -3.41
N ASP A 110 -14.05 -7.25 -4.28
CA ASP A 110 -13.18 -8.31 -4.77
C ASP A 110 -12.09 -7.73 -5.67
N PHE A 111 -10.89 -8.30 -5.62
CA PHE A 111 -9.80 -7.92 -6.52
C PHE A 111 -9.05 -9.15 -7.02
N THR A 112 -8.34 -8.99 -8.13
CA THR A 112 -7.58 -10.07 -8.76
C THR A 112 -6.10 -9.74 -8.75
N CYS A 113 -5.30 -10.67 -8.24
CA CYS A 113 -3.86 -10.65 -8.37
C CYS A 113 -3.46 -11.49 -9.58
N THR A 114 -2.78 -10.88 -10.56
CA THR A 114 -2.25 -11.56 -11.74
C THR A 114 -0.74 -11.71 -11.60
N ILE A 115 -0.28 -12.97 -11.60
CA ILE A 115 1.15 -13.32 -11.62
C ILE A 115 1.57 -13.48 -13.08
N HIS A 116 2.60 -12.75 -13.46
CA HIS A 116 3.25 -12.86 -14.76
C HIS A 116 4.50 -13.71 -14.60
N LEU A 117 4.59 -14.77 -15.40
CA LEU A 117 5.71 -15.70 -15.41
C LEU A 117 6.38 -15.63 -16.78
N ARG A 118 7.53 -14.97 -16.86
CA ARG A 118 8.26 -14.82 -18.11
C ARG A 118 9.51 -15.68 -18.11
N ASN A 119 9.56 -16.63 -19.04
CA ASN A 119 10.75 -17.44 -19.26
C ASN A 119 11.66 -16.74 -20.27
N ILE A 120 12.83 -16.32 -19.82
CA ILE A 120 13.83 -15.61 -20.63
C ILE A 120 14.83 -16.62 -21.23
N SER A 121 14.89 -17.83 -20.68
CA SER A 121 15.78 -18.88 -21.16
C SER A 121 15.37 -19.44 -22.53
N HIS A 122 16.30 -20.17 -23.14
CA HIS A 122 16.09 -20.86 -24.42
C HIS A 122 15.43 -22.24 -24.27
N GLN A 123 15.04 -22.65 -23.05
CA GLN A 123 14.46 -23.96 -22.78
C GLN A 123 13.11 -23.84 -22.08
N THR A 124 12.21 -24.78 -22.34
CA THR A 124 10.95 -24.88 -21.61
C THR A 124 11.23 -25.23 -20.15
N SER A 125 10.58 -24.50 -19.23
CA SER A 125 10.71 -24.70 -17.78
C SER A 125 9.39 -25.06 -17.15
N ILE A 126 9.42 -25.93 -16.13
CA ILE A 126 8.27 -26.28 -15.31
C ILE A 126 8.37 -25.56 -13.96
N VAL A 127 7.33 -24.80 -13.64
CA VAL A 127 7.32 -23.88 -12.51
C VAL A 127 6.20 -24.20 -11.53
N ASN A 128 6.54 -24.28 -10.25
CA ASN A 128 5.58 -24.32 -9.15
C ASN A 128 5.48 -22.94 -8.52
N VAL A 129 4.28 -22.38 -8.44
CA VAL A 129 4.02 -21.05 -7.88
C VAL A 129 3.24 -21.18 -6.57
N THR A 130 3.72 -20.54 -5.52
CA THR A 130 2.99 -20.36 -4.27
C THR A 130 2.71 -18.88 -4.06
N VAL A 131 1.43 -18.53 -3.90
CA VAL A 131 1.02 -17.16 -3.57
C VAL A 131 0.44 -17.11 -2.16
N VAL A 132 0.87 -16.10 -1.41
CA VAL A 132 0.44 -15.85 -0.04
C VAL A 132 -0.06 -14.42 0.07
N VAL A 133 -1.32 -14.26 0.45
CA VAL A 133 -1.97 -12.98 0.69
C VAL A 133 -2.17 -12.82 2.20
N THR A 134 -1.70 -11.72 2.76
CA THR A 134 -1.73 -11.44 4.20
C THR A 134 -2.17 -10.01 4.46
N THR A 135 -2.89 -9.76 5.55
CA THR A 135 -3.07 -8.41 6.07
C THR A 135 -1.84 -8.04 6.90
N ILE A 136 -1.41 -6.79 6.78
CA ILE A 136 -0.25 -6.26 7.51
C ILE A 136 -0.62 -4.98 8.26
N GLU A 137 0.11 -4.69 9.32
CA GLU A 137 0.13 -3.38 9.94
C GLU A 137 1.03 -2.43 9.12
N TYR A 138 0.92 -1.12 9.35
CA TYR A 138 1.74 -0.11 8.67
C TYR A 138 3.25 -0.29 8.94
N THR A 139 3.59 -0.88 10.07
CA THR A 139 4.96 -1.26 10.46
C THR A 139 5.51 -2.40 9.57
N GLY A 140 4.66 -3.07 8.79
CA GLY A 140 4.98 -4.24 7.99
C GLY A 140 4.83 -5.56 8.73
N ARG A 141 4.40 -5.55 10.00
CA ARG A 141 4.12 -6.78 10.76
C ARG A 141 2.91 -7.49 10.16
N MET A 142 3.03 -8.81 9.99
CA MET A 142 1.92 -9.65 9.55
C MET A 142 0.85 -9.71 10.65
N LYS A 143 -0.39 -9.39 10.29
CA LYS A 143 -1.55 -9.50 11.18
C LYS A 143 -2.27 -10.83 10.99
N ALA A 144 -2.71 -11.15 9.77
CA ALA A 144 -3.43 -12.40 9.51
C ALA A 144 -3.23 -12.92 8.07
N LEU A 145 -3.39 -14.25 7.90
CA LEU A 145 -3.43 -14.90 6.60
C LEU A 145 -4.81 -14.73 5.96
N VAL A 146 -4.84 -14.16 4.74
CA VAL A 146 -6.06 -14.03 3.94
C VAL A 146 -6.22 -15.28 3.09
N LYS A 147 -5.24 -15.57 2.23
CA LYS A 147 -5.31 -16.65 1.24
C LYS A 147 -3.94 -17.24 0.97
N ARG A 148 -3.89 -18.55 0.71
CA ARG A 148 -2.71 -19.25 0.22
C ARG A 148 -3.09 -20.14 -0.95
N VAL A 149 -2.44 -19.96 -2.08
CA VAL A 149 -2.68 -20.73 -3.31
C VAL A 149 -1.39 -21.37 -3.76
N LYS A 150 -1.46 -22.65 -4.15
CA LYS A 150 -0.36 -23.38 -4.79
C LYS A 150 -0.80 -23.78 -6.19
N LEU A 151 0.03 -23.48 -7.16
CA LEU A 151 -0.11 -23.87 -8.56
C LEU A 151 1.10 -24.72 -8.89
N GLU A 152 0.88 -25.95 -9.36
CA GLU A 152 1.94 -26.91 -9.61
C GLU A 152 2.03 -27.23 -11.10
N ASN A 153 3.24 -27.56 -11.55
CA ASN A 153 3.54 -28.02 -12.90
C ASN A 153 3.08 -27.06 -14.01
N ILE A 154 3.32 -25.76 -13.84
CA ILE A 154 3.06 -24.77 -14.88
C ILE A 154 4.19 -24.84 -15.91
N THR A 155 3.87 -25.27 -17.13
CA THR A 155 4.80 -25.24 -18.26
C THR A 155 4.89 -23.82 -18.82
N VAL A 156 6.12 -23.28 -18.92
CA VAL A 156 6.40 -21.99 -19.56
C VAL A 156 7.46 -22.20 -20.63
N SER A 157 7.07 -22.05 -21.90
CA SER A 157 7.95 -22.27 -23.05
C SER A 157 9.04 -21.20 -23.13
N ALA A 158 10.09 -21.47 -23.91
CA ALA A 158 11.17 -20.49 -24.12
C ALA A 158 10.64 -19.16 -24.68
N GLY A 159 10.95 -18.05 -24.02
CA GLY A 159 10.47 -16.71 -24.40
C GLY A 159 9.00 -16.42 -24.11
N GLU A 160 8.24 -17.38 -23.54
CA GLU A 160 6.81 -17.24 -23.26
C GLU A 160 6.56 -16.40 -21.99
N ASN A 161 5.42 -15.70 -21.97
CA ASN A 161 4.86 -15.09 -20.77
C ASN A 161 3.51 -15.76 -20.45
N VAL A 162 3.42 -16.38 -19.27
CA VAL A 162 2.21 -17.05 -18.79
C VAL A 162 1.62 -16.27 -17.62
N GLU A 163 0.33 -15.96 -17.73
CA GLU A 163 -0.41 -15.29 -16.66
C GLU A 163 -1.20 -16.29 -15.80
N LYS A 164 -1.21 -16.07 -14.49
CA LYS A 164 -2.09 -16.78 -13.54
C LYS A 164 -2.85 -15.79 -12.69
N GLU A 165 -4.17 -15.89 -12.72
CA GLU A 165 -5.04 -15.01 -11.95
C GLU A 165 -5.50 -15.68 -10.65
N ILE A 166 -5.43 -14.91 -9.56
CA ILE A 166 -5.90 -15.31 -8.24
C ILE A 166 -6.91 -14.28 -7.76
N ALA A 167 -8.18 -14.67 -7.74
CA ALA A 167 -9.24 -13.86 -7.15
C ALA A 167 -9.12 -13.86 -5.63
N VAL A 168 -9.30 -12.69 -5.02
CA VAL A 168 -9.36 -12.49 -3.57
C VAL A 168 -10.69 -11.81 -3.26
N SER A 169 -11.58 -12.52 -2.57
CA SER A 169 -12.89 -11.99 -2.22
C SER A 169 -12.85 -11.10 -0.97
N ALA A 170 -13.71 -10.08 -0.92
CA ALA A 170 -13.92 -9.20 0.22
C ALA A 170 -14.10 -9.97 1.54
N ASP A 171 -14.92 -11.02 1.51
CA ASP A 171 -15.24 -11.81 2.71
C ASP A 171 -14.00 -12.52 3.31
N GLU A 172 -12.96 -12.77 2.50
CA GLU A 172 -11.72 -13.41 2.95
C GLU A 172 -10.83 -12.48 3.77
N TYR A 173 -10.90 -11.16 3.55
CA TYR A 173 -9.95 -10.18 4.08
C TYR A 173 -10.54 -9.10 4.98
N VAL A 174 -11.81 -8.68 4.79
CA VAL A 174 -12.36 -7.48 5.46
C VAL A 174 -12.27 -7.57 6.98
N SER A 175 -12.64 -8.71 7.56
CA SER A 175 -12.57 -8.96 9.02
C SER A 175 -11.13 -9.06 9.58
N LYS A 176 -10.13 -9.13 8.69
CA LYS A 176 -8.71 -9.33 9.04
C LYS A 176 -7.88 -8.06 8.86
N LEU A 177 -8.45 -6.97 8.33
CA LEU A 177 -7.74 -5.71 8.06
C LEU A 177 -7.28 -5.02 9.35
N SER A 178 -6.23 -4.20 9.23
CA SER A 178 -5.70 -3.34 10.28
C SER A 178 -6.14 -1.89 10.05
N ASP A 179 -5.84 -0.98 10.98
CA ASP A 179 -6.31 0.41 10.96
C ASP A 179 -5.97 1.20 9.67
N LEU A 180 -4.93 0.81 8.92
CA LEU A 180 -4.56 1.47 7.64
C LEU A 180 -4.84 0.62 6.40
N ASN A 181 -5.57 -0.49 6.55
CA ASN A 181 -6.02 -1.38 5.46
C ASN A 181 -4.92 -1.87 4.51
N PHE A 182 -3.73 -2.16 5.04
CA PHE A 182 -2.65 -2.69 4.24
C PHE A 182 -2.73 -4.22 4.07
N MET A 183 -2.44 -4.66 2.86
CA MET A 183 -2.21 -6.06 2.54
C MET A 183 -0.87 -6.25 1.85
N LYS A 184 -0.32 -7.44 2.04
CA LYS A 184 0.91 -7.90 1.40
C LYS A 184 0.62 -9.20 0.65
N ILE A 185 0.99 -9.19 -0.62
CA ILE A 185 0.94 -10.33 -1.52
C ILE A 185 2.37 -10.74 -1.82
N VAL A 186 2.67 -12.02 -1.66
CA VAL A 186 3.98 -12.59 -1.99
C VAL A 186 3.76 -13.76 -2.93
N ALA A 187 4.38 -13.71 -4.10
CA ALA A 187 4.43 -14.85 -5.02
C ALA A 187 5.84 -15.43 -5.04
N ILE A 188 5.91 -16.75 -4.96
CA ILE A 188 7.16 -17.51 -4.95
C ILE A 188 7.06 -18.51 -6.11
N ALA A 189 7.88 -18.33 -7.14
CA ALA A 189 8.02 -19.26 -8.25
C ALA A 189 9.26 -20.14 -8.03
N LYS A 190 9.10 -21.46 -8.12
CA LYS A 190 10.17 -22.45 -8.03
C LYS A 190 10.25 -23.21 -9.35
N ILE A 191 11.38 -23.09 -10.04
CA ILE A 191 11.67 -23.85 -11.26
C ILE A 191 12.09 -25.26 -10.84
N LEU A 192 11.49 -26.31 -11.41
CA LEU A 192 11.72 -27.69 -10.97
C LEU A 192 13.09 -28.21 -11.41
N GLU A 193 13.50 -27.87 -12.62
CA GLU A 193 14.73 -28.36 -13.26
C GLU A 193 15.96 -27.80 -12.54
N THR A 194 16.01 -26.49 -12.38
CA THR A 194 17.16 -25.79 -11.78
C THR A 194 17.07 -25.67 -10.26
N LYS A 195 15.88 -25.95 -9.69
CA LYS A 195 15.54 -25.69 -8.28
C LYS A 195 15.69 -24.21 -7.86
N LYS A 196 15.91 -23.30 -8.82
CA LYS A 196 15.98 -21.84 -8.58
C LYS A 196 14.62 -21.33 -8.12
N GLN A 197 14.63 -20.30 -7.28
CA GLN A 197 13.43 -19.66 -6.74
C GLN A 197 13.45 -18.16 -6.99
N PHE A 198 12.32 -17.64 -7.42
CA PHE A 198 12.08 -16.23 -7.70
C PHE A 198 10.92 -15.77 -6.83
N ILE A 199 11.03 -14.56 -6.27
CA ILE A 199 10.07 -14.03 -5.33
C ILE A 199 9.70 -12.62 -5.76
N GLU A 200 8.41 -12.32 -5.80
CA GLU A 200 7.96 -10.94 -5.94
C GLU A 200 7.00 -10.59 -4.81
N GLU A 201 7.11 -9.37 -4.28
CA GLU A 201 6.27 -8.89 -3.19
C GLU A 201 5.57 -7.59 -3.57
N CYS A 202 4.25 -7.57 -3.45
CA CYS A 202 3.43 -6.37 -3.67
C CYS A 202 2.73 -6.00 -2.36
N LYS A 203 2.76 -4.71 -2.02
CA LYS A 203 1.98 -4.13 -0.92
C LYS A 203 0.92 -3.22 -1.48
N ILE A 204 -0.30 -3.41 -1.03
CA ILE A 204 -1.44 -2.57 -1.41
C ILE A 204 -2.11 -2.00 -0.18
N GLN A 205 -2.66 -0.80 -0.36
CA GLN A 205 -3.56 -0.18 0.58
C GLN A 205 -4.96 -0.22 -0.03
N LEU A 206 -5.94 -0.71 0.73
CA LEU A 206 -7.33 -0.62 0.33
C LEU A 206 -7.91 0.73 0.75
N PHE A 207 -8.62 1.37 -0.15
CA PHE A 207 -9.25 2.65 0.09
C PHE A 207 -10.71 2.45 0.46
N HIS A 208 -11.20 3.19 1.43
CA HIS A 208 -12.63 3.23 1.65
C HIS A 208 -13.30 3.90 0.44
N ALA A 209 -14.42 3.36 -0.02
CA ALA A 209 -15.24 4.03 -1.03
C ALA A 209 -15.68 5.42 -0.51
N GLU A 210 -16.07 6.31 -1.41
CA GLU A 210 -16.69 7.59 -1.00
C GLU A 210 -17.99 7.30 -0.26
N CYS A 211 -17.91 7.29 1.08
CA CYS A 211 -19.00 6.95 1.99
C CYS A 211 -19.47 8.17 2.78
N ILE A 212 -18.73 9.28 2.73
CA ILE A 212 -18.95 10.46 3.57
C ILE A 212 -19.21 11.67 2.66
N ALA A 213 -20.43 12.19 2.72
CA ALA A 213 -20.79 13.47 2.13
C ALA A 213 -20.83 14.56 3.21
N ILE A 214 -20.31 15.74 2.86
CA ILE A 214 -20.21 16.90 3.76
C ILE A 214 -21.02 18.03 3.12
N GLN A 215 -21.96 18.62 3.86
CA GLN A 215 -22.78 19.72 3.36
C GLN A 215 -22.93 20.81 4.42
N PHE A 216 -22.60 22.05 4.05
CA PHE A 216 -22.94 23.21 4.87
C PHE A 216 -24.42 23.59 4.64
N LEU A 217 -25.19 23.65 5.73
CA LEU A 217 -26.62 23.97 5.67
C LEU A 217 -26.89 25.48 5.75
N ASP A 218 -25.92 26.24 6.26
CA ASP A 218 -25.99 27.69 6.43
C ASP A 218 -24.79 28.37 5.72
N PRO A 219 -24.87 29.66 5.38
CA PRO A 219 -23.71 30.41 4.90
C PRO A 219 -22.55 30.36 5.91
N VAL A 220 -21.33 30.15 5.41
CA VAL A 220 -20.14 30.08 6.25
C VAL A 220 -19.57 31.50 6.42
N LYS A 221 -19.73 32.06 7.63
CA LYS A 221 -19.27 33.41 7.96
C LYS A 221 -18.45 33.41 9.24
N ALA A 222 -17.37 34.18 9.26
CA ALA A 222 -16.54 34.33 10.46
C ALA A 222 -17.34 34.94 11.62
N GLY A 223 -17.26 34.30 12.79
CA GLY A 223 -17.96 34.70 14.01
C GLY A 223 -19.42 34.29 14.10
N GLN A 224 -19.99 33.62 13.09
CA GLN A 224 -21.40 33.21 13.09
C GLN A 224 -21.54 31.69 13.25
N PRO A 225 -22.54 31.21 14.01
CA PRO A 225 -22.86 29.78 14.05
C PRO A 225 -23.31 29.28 12.68
N THR A 226 -22.70 28.18 12.23
CA THR A 226 -23.01 27.51 10.97
C THR A 226 -23.23 26.02 11.24
N ARG A 227 -24.25 25.42 10.63
CA ARG A 227 -24.49 23.98 10.69
C ARG A 227 -23.83 23.29 9.50
N VAL A 228 -23.16 22.18 9.78
CA VAL A 228 -22.64 21.25 8.78
C VAL A 228 -23.24 19.87 9.02
N GLU A 229 -23.81 19.30 7.96
CA GLU A 229 -24.34 17.94 7.93
C GLU A 229 -23.28 16.99 7.36
N ILE A 230 -23.02 15.91 8.10
CA ILE A 230 -22.21 14.79 7.66
C ILE A 230 -23.16 13.64 7.38
N THR A 231 -23.23 13.20 6.13
CA THR A 231 -23.98 12.00 5.74
C THR A 231 -23.00 10.86 5.51
N PHE A 232 -23.09 9.81 6.32
CA PHE A 232 -22.30 8.60 6.18
C PHE A 232 -23.15 7.43 5.67
N THR A 233 -22.68 6.72 4.67
CA THR A 233 -23.29 5.50 4.14
C THR A 233 -22.36 4.31 4.38
N ASN A 234 -22.81 3.31 5.13
CA ASN A 234 -22.04 2.10 5.33
C ASN A 234 -22.06 1.23 4.06
N LYS A 235 -21.04 1.40 3.22
CA LYS A 235 -20.83 0.56 2.01
C LYS A 235 -20.04 -0.71 2.27
N LEU A 236 -19.63 -0.98 3.51
CA LEU A 236 -18.85 -2.17 3.85
C LEU A 236 -19.79 -3.31 4.26
N ASN A 237 -19.40 -4.55 3.95
CA ASN A 237 -20.13 -5.76 4.34
C ASN A 237 -19.94 -6.11 5.83
N VAL A 238 -19.90 -5.10 6.70
CA VAL A 238 -19.70 -5.24 8.14
C VAL A 238 -20.69 -4.34 8.86
N HIS A 239 -21.35 -4.89 9.89
CA HIS A 239 -22.15 -4.11 10.81
C HIS A 239 -21.25 -3.28 11.73
N MET A 240 -21.43 -1.95 11.73
CA MET A 240 -20.59 -1.04 12.50
C MET A 240 -21.24 -0.70 13.85
N THR A 241 -20.46 -0.66 14.92
CA THR A 241 -20.92 -0.30 16.26
C THR A 241 -20.06 0.80 16.88
N ASN A 242 -20.65 1.58 17.80
CA ASN A 242 -20.01 2.68 18.52
C ASN A 242 -19.36 3.71 17.59
N LEU A 243 -20.10 4.14 16.56
CA LEU A 243 -19.57 5.10 15.60
C LEU A 243 -19.21 6.41 16.29
N THR A 244 -18.07 6.98 15.96
CA THR A 244 -17.62 8.29 16.44
C THR A 244 -17.26 9.15 15.24
N TYR A 245 -17.92 10.29 15.13
CA TYR A 245 -17.75 11.26 14.06
C TYR A 245 -16.97 12.43 14.62
N CYS A 246 -15.85 12.80 14.02
CA CYS A 246 -15.04 13.93 14.41
C CYS A 246 -14.89 14.90 13.23
N VAL A 247 -15.14 16.19 13.49
CA VAL A 247 -14.93 17.27 12.51
C VAL A 247 -13.86 18.22 13.00
N ASN A 248 -12.95 18.62 12.12
CA ASN A 248 -11.95 19.65 12.42
C ASN A 248 -11.69 20.55 11.20
N GLY A 249 -11.26 21.78 11.43
CA GLY A 249 -10.90 22.67 10.33
C GLY A 249 -10.17 23.89 10.83
N LYS A 250 -8.91 24.09 10.42
CA LYS A 250 -8.16 25.28 10.79
C LYS A 250 -8.90 26.52 10.27
N GLY A 251 -9.24 27.46 11.15
CA GLY A 251 -10.04 28.65 10.81
C GLY A 251 -11.55 28.45 10.90
N LEU A 252 -12.03 27.20 10.94
CA LEU A 252 -13.46 26.85 11.01
C LEU A 252 -13.88 26.37 12.40
N THR A 253 -13.16 25.39 12.96
CA THR A 253 -13.47 24.81 14.26
C THR A 253 -12.28 24.03 14.83
N ARG A 254 -12.20 23.96 16.16
CA ARG A 254 -11.41 22.91 16.83
C ARG A 254 -12.06 21.54 16.59
N THR A 255 -11.36 20.47 16.93
CA THR A 255 -11.92 19.12 16.83
C THR A 255 -13.15 19.01 17.72
N ILE A 256 -14.29 18.63 17.13
CA ILE A 256 -15.53 18.32 17.82
C ILE A 256 -15.90 16.90 17.41
N CYS A 257 -16.25 16.05 18.38
CA CYS A 257 -16.68 14.69 18.11
C CYS A 257 -18.09 14.44 18.65
N GLN A 258 -18.84 13.59 17.95
CA GLN A 258 -20.15 13.09 18.38
C GLN A 258 -20.17 11.57 18.22
N GLN A 259 -20.72 10.89 19.22
CA GLN A 259 -20.93 9.44 19.16
C GLN A 259 -22.31 9.14 18.58
N SER A 260 -22.39 8.06 17.83
CA SER A 260 -23.61 7.40 17.41
C SER A 260 -23.59 5.92 17.77
N GLY A 261 -24.74 5.26 17.63
CA GLY A 261 -24.95 3.86 17.95
C GLY A 261 -24.34 2.93 16.91
N SER A 262 -25.19 2.15 16.26
CA SER A 262 -24.79 1.13 15.28
C SER A 262 -25.39 1.39 13.91
N LEU A 263 -24.64 1.05 12.86
CA LEU A 263 -25.05 1.22 11.48
C LEU A 263 -24.88 -0.09 10.70
N GLY A 264 -25.99 -0.62 10.20
CA GLY A 264 -26.01 -1.86 9.41
C GLY A 264 -25.44 -1.70 8.00
N VAL A 265 -25.24 -2.83 7.33
CA VAL A 265 -24.75 -2.87 5.93
C VAL A 265 -25.72 -2.14 5.01
N GLY A 266 -25.22 -1.23 4.19
CA GLY A 266 -26.00 -0.44 3.23
C GLY A 266 -26.82 0.69 3.86
N GLN A 267 -26.85 0.82 5.18
CA GLN A 267 -27.59 1.90 5.85
C GLN A 267 -26.83 3.22 5.79
N LYS A 268 -27.57 4.32 5.95
CA LYS A 268 -27.02 5.67 6.02
C LYS A 268 -27.48 6.39 7.27
N GLU A 269 -26.63 7.28 7.76
CA GLU A 269 -26.88 8.12 8.91
C GLU A 269 -26.46 9.57 8.61
N GLN A 270 -27.13 10.52 9.25
CA GLN A 270 -26.86 11.95 9.11
C GLN A 270 -26.62 12.57 10.49
N ILE A 271 -25.52 13.30 10.63
CA ILE A 271 -25.15 13.97 11.88
C ILE A 271 -24.87 15.45 11.60
N ILE A 272 -25.45 16.32 12.43
CA ILE A 272 -25.30 17.77 12.31
C ILE A 272 -24.35 18.28 13.38
N PHE A 273 -23.26 18.90 12.94
CA PHE A 273 -22.37 19.67 13.80
C PHE A 273 -22.70 21.15 13.72
N ARG A 274 -22.67 21.82 14.88
CA ARG A 274 -22.73 23.28 14.97
C ARG A 274 -21.33 23.80 15.22
N ILE A 275 -20.81 24.58 14.30
CA ILE A 275 -19.46 25.15 14.36
C ILE A 275 -19.52 26.68 14.29
N ILE A 276 -18.46 27.35 14.76
CA ILE A 276 -18.32 28.80 14.67
C ILE A 276 -16.98 29.10 13.99
N PRO A 277 -16.96 29.34 12.67
CA PRO A 277 -15.78 29.78 11.96
C PRO A 277 -15.21 31.05 12.59
N PHE A 278 -13.88 31.17 12.62
CA PHE A 278 -13.20 32.29 13.28
C PHE A 278 -12.14 32.96 12.41
N LYS A 279 -11.94 32.50 11.17
CA LYS A 279 -11.11 33.18 10.18
C LYS A 279 -11.82 33.24 8.83
N PRO A 280 -11.83 34.39 8.15
CA PRO A 280 -12.30 34.47 6.76
C PRO A 280 -11.29 33.83 5.80
N GLY A 281 -11.71 33.60 4.57
CA GLY A 281 -10.91 33.02 3.48
C GLY A 281 -11.18 31.54 3.21
N LYS A 282 -10.37 30.95 2.33
CA LYS A 282 -10.45 29.54 1.96
C LYS A 282 -9.94 28.62 3.07
N HIS A 283 -10.81 27.73 3.55
CA HIS A 283 -10.47 26.74 4.58
C HIS A 283 -10.91 25.33 4.15
N ARG A 284 -10.46 24.32 4.90
CA ARG A 284 -10.86 22.92 4.69
C ARG A 284 -11.43 22.34 5.98
N LEU A 285 -12.62 21.75 5.88
CA LEU A 285 -13.19 20.92 6.92
C LEU A 285 -12.78 19.47 6.65
N ASN A 286 -12.19 18.80 7.63
CA ASN A 286 -11.92 17.37 7.56
C ASN A 286 -12.87 16.63 8.52
N VAL A 287 -13.26 15.44 8.09
CA VAL A 287 -14.16 14.54 8.80
C VAL A 287 -13.44 13.22 8.93
N ASP A 288 -13.50 12.66 10.13
CA ASP A 288 -12.93 11.38 10.50
C ASP A 288 -14.02 10.58 11.22
N ILE A 289 -14.27 9.36 10.77
CA ILE A 289 -15.28 8.47 11.34
C ILE A 289 -14.58 7.17 11.73
N ASP A 290 -14.75 6.78 12.98
CA ASP A 290 -14.28 5.50 13.51
C ASP A 290 -15.46 4.69 14.04
N SER A 291 -15.35 3.37 13.97
CA SER A 291 -16.21 2.40 14.66
C SER A 291 -15.35 1.36 15.37
N ALA A 292 -15.99 0.43 16.08
CA ALA A 292 -15.28 -0.68 16.69
C ALA A 292 -14.62 -1.61 15.66
N GLU A 293 -15.25 -1.77 14.49
CA GLU A 293 -14.85 -2.71 13.44
C GLU A 293 -13.99 -2.05 12.35
N VAL A 294 -14.24 -0.79 12.04
CA VAL A 294 -13.59 -0.06 10.94
C VAL A 294 -13.14 1.29 11.43
N LYS A 295 -11.88 1.61 11.16
CA LYS A 295 -11.28 2.90 11.55
C LYS A 295 -10.81 3.66 10.33
N ASP A 296 -10.51 4.94 10.54
CA ASP A 296 -9.85 5.80 9.56
C ASP A 296 -10.70 6.09 8.31
N LEU A 297 -12.02 6.23 8.48
CA LEU A 297 -12.90 6.69 7.40
C LEU A 297 -12.84 8.20 7.30
N ARG A 298 -12.15 8.72 6.28
CA ARG A 298 -11.86 10.14 6.14
C ARG A 298 -12.51 10.77 4.92
N SER A 299 -12.92 12.02 5.08
CA SER A 299 -13.34 12.89 3.98
C SER A 299 -13.02 14.35 4.29
N SER A 300 -13.01 15.20 3.28
CA SER A 300 -12.78 16.63 3.49
C SER A 300 -13.47 17.48 2.42
N LEU A 301 -13.83 18.70 2.79
CA LEU A 301 -14.47 19.67 1.90
C LEU A 301 -13.79 21.03 2.05
N GLU A 302 -13.39 21.63 0.92
CA GLU A 302 -12.97 23.03 0.88
C GLU A 302 -14.19 23.96 0.90
N VAL A 303 -14.10 25.04 1.67
CA VAL A 303 -15.15 26.04 1.80
C VAL A 303 -14.57 27.44 1.92
N GLU A 304 -15.25 28.40 1.31
CA GLU A 304 -14.92 29.81 1.44
C GLU A 304 -15.70 30.39 2.64
N CYS A 305 -14.99 30.89 3.64
CA CYS A 305 -15.58 31.56 4.80
C CYS A 305 -15.58 33.08 4.57
N GLN A 306 -16.78 33.67 4.56
CA GLN A 306 -16.95 35.12 4.38
C GLN A 306 -16.64 35.91 5.66
#